data_AF-M7ZUZ5-F1
#
_entry.id   AF-M7ZUZ5-F1
#
_cell.length_a   1.000
_cell.length_b   1.000
_cell.length_c   1.000
_cell.angle_alpha   90.00
_cell.angle_beta   90.00
_cell.angle_gamma   90.00
#
_symmetry.space_group_name_H-M   'P 1'
#
loop_
_entity.id
_entity.type
_entity.pdbx_description
1 polymer ?
#
loop_
_entity_poly.entity_id
_entity_poly.type
_entity_poly.pdbx_seq_one_letter_code
_entity_poly.pdbx_strand_id
1 'polypeptide(L)'
;MATIEDIGVSAAINILSAVIFLLAFAFLRLQPINDRVYFPKWYLKGSRQSPSHGGAFVRKFVNLDMRSYLKFLSWMPAALQMPEDELISHAGLDSAVYLRIYLTGLKIFVPITILAFLVLVPVNWTNDTLEGLKFSGKN
;
A
#
# COMPACT_ATOMS: atom_id res chain seq x y z
N MET A 1 26.29 14.51 -0.29
CA MET A 1 25.59 13.59 -1.22
C MET A 1 25.17 12.39 -0.39
N ALA A 2 23.91 11.94 -0.52
CA ALA A 2 23.47 10.75 0.22
C ALA A 2 24.25 9.53 -0.29
N THR A 3 24.82 8.77 0.63
CA THR A 3 25.49 7.51 0.32
C THR A 3 24.46 6.39 0.12
N ILE A 4 24.87 5.27 -0.47
CA ILE A 4 24.01 4.08 -0.60
C ILE A 4 23.57 3.60 0.79
N GLU A 5 24.42 3.74 1.80
CA GLU A 5 24.12 3.41 3.19
C GLU A 5 23.00 4.30 3.75
N ASP A 6 23.05 5.61 3.50
CA ASP A 6 22.00 6.56 3.94
C ASP A 6 20.64 6.21 3.31
N ILE A 7 20.63 5.84 2.02
CA ILE A 7 19.41 5.41 1.31
C ILE A 7 18.90 4.10 1.91
N GLY A 8 19.79 3.14 2.18
CA GLY A 8 19.44 1.83 2.75
C GLY A 8 18.81 1.94 4.14
N VAL A 9 19.43 2.70 5.04
CA VAL A 9 18.92 2.93 6.40
C VAL A 9 17.56 3.64 6.36
N SER A 10 17.44 4.69 5.54
CA SER A 10 16.17 5.41 5.37
C SER A 10 15.07 4.52 4.81
N ALA A 11 15.35 3.74 3.78
CA ALA A 11 14.39 2.80 3.20
C ALA A 11 13.95 1.75 4.23
N ALA A 12 14.88 1.18 4.99
CA ALA A 12 14.59 0.19 6.02
C ALA A 12 13.65 0.74 7.10
N ILE A 13 13.91 1.95 7.61
CA ILE A 13 13.08 2.59 8.63
C ILE A 13 11.66 2.85 8.09
N ASN A 14 11.55 3.39 6.87
CA ASN A 14 10.25 3.70 6.26
C ASN A 14 9.44 2.43 5.99
N ILE A 15 10.07 1.38 5.44
CA ILE A 15 9.41 0.09 5.17
C ILE A 15 8.97 -0.56 6.48
N LEU A 16 9.84 -0.63 7.49
CA LEU A 16 9.51 -1.23 8.79
C LEU A 16 8.35 -0.48 9.46
N SER A 17 8.38 0.84 9.42
CA SER A 17 7.29 1.68 9.96
C SER A 17 5.98 1.41 9.22
N ALA A 18 6.00 1.35 7.89
CA ALA A 18 4.81 1.01 7.09
C ALA A 18 4.26 -0.37 7.44
N VAL A 19 5.12 -1.38 7.63
CA VAL A 19 4.71 -2.73 8.07
C VAL A 19 4.05 -2.69 9.44
N ILE A 20 4.62 -1.95 10.41
CA ILE A 20 4.03 -1.78 11.74
C ILE A 20 2.64 -1.14 11.64
N PHE A 21 2.47 -0.09 10.82
CA PHE A 21 1.17 0.53 10.60
C PHE A 21 0.16 -0.42 9.95
N LEU A 22 0.58 -1.25 8.98
CA LEU A 22 -0.29 -2.24 8.36
C LEU A 22 -0.73 -3.33 9.34
N LEU A 23 0.15 -3.77 10.23
CA LEU A 23 -0.18 -4.72 11.29
C LEU A 23 -1.15 -4.11 12.29
N ALA A 24 -0.89 -2.87 12.74
CA ALA A 24 -1.79 -2.13 13.61
C ALA A 24 -3.18 -1.93 12.95
N PHE A 25 -3.21 -1.53 11.68
CA PHE A 25 -4.45 -1.41 10.90
C PHE A 25 -5.23 -2.72 10.86
N ALA A 26 -4.57 -3.83 10.53
CA ALA A 26 -5.26 -5.10 10.43
C ALA A 26 -5.79 -5.58 11.79
N PHE A 27 -5.02 -5.39 12.87
CA PHE A 27 -5.48 -5.69 14.23
C PHE A 27 -6.70 -4.84 14.62
N LEU A 28 -6.61 -3.53 14.44
CA LEU A 28 -7.68 -2.59 14.80
C LEU A 28 -8.95 -2.78 13.96
N ARG A 29 -8.80 -3.12 12.68
CA ARG A 29 -9.91 -3.40 11.75
C ARG A 29 -10.70 -4.65 12.12
N LEU A 30 -10.06 -5.65 12.72
CA LEU A 30 -10.72 -6.89 13.14
C LEU A 30 -11.51 -6.73 14.44
N GLN A 31 -11.31 -5.66 15.21
CA GLN A 31 -12.03 -5.42 16.45
C GLN A 31 -13.46 -4.93 16.16
N PRO A 32 -14.51 -5.58 16.72
CA PRO A 32 -15.91 -5.22 16.46
C PRO A 32 -16.27 -3.81 16.95
N ILE A 33 -15.55 -3.27 17.94
CA ILE A 33 -15.74 -1.89 18.42
C ILE A 33 -15.38 -0.83 17.36
N ASN A 34 -14.39 -1.13 16.52
CA ASN A 34 -13.90 -0.23 15.48
C ASN A 34 -14.60 -0.43 14.13
N ASP A 35 -15.52 -1.39 14.04
CA ASP A 35 -16.16 -1.76 12.78
C ASP A 35 -16.93 -0.59 12.13
N ARG A 36 -17.52 0.28 12.94
CA ARG A 36 -18.21 1.50 12.47
C ARG A 36 -17.25 2.58 11.94
N VAL A 37 -16.00 2.60 12.42
CA VAL A 37 -14.97 3.56 11.98
C VAL A 37 -14.37 3.12 10.65
N TYR A 38 -14.10 1.82 10.48
CA TYR A 38 -13.49 1.28 9.26
C TYR A 38 -14.49 1.02 8.13
N PHE A 39 -15.77 0.77 8.44
CA PHE A 39 -16.80 0.46 7.43
C PHE A 39 -18.05 1.37 7.49
N PRO A 40 -17.94 2.70 7.61
CA PRO A 40 -19.09 3.58 7.80
C PRO A 40 -20.04 3.57 6.58
N LYS A 41 -19.48 3.53 5.35
CA LYS A 41 -20.26 3.51 4.11
C LYS A 41 -21.23 2.31 4.03
N TRP A 42 -20.83 1.18 4.60
CA TRP A 42 -21.65 -0.04 4.61
C TRP A 42 -22.85 0.06 5.56
N TYR A 43 -22.69 0.77 6.67
CA TYR A 43 -23.78 1.09 7.59
C TYR A 43 -24.73 2.14 7.00
N LEU A 44 -24.19 3.17 6.32
CA LEU A 44 -24.98 4.20 5.63
C LEU A 44 -25.80 3.61 4.47
N LYS A 45 -25.24 2.64 3.74
CA LYS A 45 -25.94 1.91 2.67
C LYS A 45 -26.98 0.91 3.20
N GLY A 46 -27.03 0.67 4.52
CA GLY A 46 -27.92 -0.32 5.14
C GLY A 46 -27.56 -1.79 4.84
N SER A 47 -26.48 -2.05 4.11
CA SER A 47 -26.01 -3.40 3.75
C SER A 47 -25.39 -4.15 4.94
N ARG A 48 -25.08 -3.44 6.03
CA ARG A 48 -24.56 -4.02 7.28
C ARG A 48 -25.45 -3.61 8.45
N GLN A 49 -26.04 -4.58 9.13
CA GLN A 49 -26.80 -4.35 10.36
C GLN A 49 -25.87 -4.45 11.57
N SER A 50 -26.08 -3.59 12.56
CA SER A 50 -25.38 -3.66 13.85
C SER A 50 -25.60 -5.05 14.46
N PRO A 51 -24.57 -5.69 15.08
CA PRO A 51 -24.72 -7.05 15.60
C PRO A 51 -25.96 -7.15 16.50
N SER A 52 -26.95 -7.92 16.04
CA SER A 52 -28.17 -8.17 16.80
C SER A 52 -27.79 -8.96 18.06
N HIS A 53 -28.13 -8.38 19.21
CA HIS A 53 -28.20 -8.80 20.62
C HIS A 53 -28.07 -10.29 21.04
N GLY A 54 -27.25 -11.13 20.40
CA GLY A 54 -27.26 -12.59 20.61
C GLY A 54 -25.98 -13.25 21.14
N GLY A 55 -24.96 -12.50 21.61
CA GLY A 55 -23.66 -13.07 22.00
C GLY A 55 -23.08 -12.53 23.30
N ALA A 56 -22.25 -13.34 23.96
CA ALA A 56 -21.56 -13.01 25.21
C ALA A 56 -20.85 -11.64 25.12
N PHE A 57 -21.10 -10.79 26.12
CA PHE A 57 -20.74 -9.37 26.15
C PHE A 57 -19.27 -9.08 25.76
N VAL A 58 -18.33 -9.97 26.07
CA VAL A 58 -16.89 -9.82 25.77
C VAL A 58 -16.55 -10.02 24.29
N ARG A 59 -17.17 -10.99 23.60
CA ARG A 59 -17.00 -11.21 22.15
C ARG A 59 -17.54 -10.06 21.31
N LYS A 60 -18.40 -9.22 21.89
CA LYS A 60 -18.93 -8.00 21.27
C LYS A 60 -17.89 -6.88 21.16
N PHE A 61 -16.87 -6.88 22.02
CA PHE A 61 -15.84 -5.82 22.06
C PHE A 61 -14.49 -6.28 21.51
N VAL A 62 -14.14 -7.56 21.68
CA VAL A 62 -12.84 -8.08 21.25
C VAL A 62 -13.00 -9.33 20.38
N ASN A 63 -12.36 -9.32 19.21
CA ASN A 63 -12.23 -10.50 18.36
C ASN A 63 -10.98 -11.29 18.74
N LEU A 64 -11.15 -12.50 19.29
CA LEU A 64 -10.06 -13.39 19.73
C LEU A 64 -9.76 -14.52 18.73
N ASP A 65 -10.33 -14.48 17.52
CA ASP A 65 -10.11 -15.54 16.54
C ASP A 65 -8.73 -15.42 15.86
N MET A 66 -7.77 -16.23 16.31
CA MET A 66 -6.41 -16.30 15.76
C MET A 66 -6.36 -16.60 14.25
N ARG A 67 -7.36 -17.33 13.71
CA ARG A 67 -7.41 -17.60 12.26
C ARG A 67 -7.67 -16.34 11.44
N SER A 68 -8.38 -15.38 12.00
CA SER A 68 -8.65 -14.09 11.37
C SER A 68 -7.38 -13.23 11.28
N TYR A 69 -6.47 -13.32 12.27
CA TYR A 69 -5.18 -12.62 12.26
C TYR A 69 -4.17 -13.24 11.28
N LEU A 70 -4.22 -14.56 11.04
CA LEU A 70 -3.39 -15.21 10.02
C LEU A 70 -3.75 -14.77 8.59
N LYS A 71 -4.96 -14.26 8.37
CA LYS A 71 -5.43 -13.75 7.07
C LYS A 71 -5.37 -12.22 6.98
N PHE A 72 -4.51 -11.56 7.76
CA PHE A 72 -4.51 -10.09 7.85
C PHE A 72 -4.28 -9.36 6.52
N LEU A 73 -3.56 -9.95 5.55
CA LEU A 73 -3.35 -9.35 4.22
C LEU A 73 -4.47 -9.64 3.21
N SER A 74 -5.48 -10.44 3.57
CA SER A 74 -6.58 -10.81 2.67
C SER A 74 -7.40 -9.62 2.15
N TRP A 75 -7.34 -8.46 2.81
CA TRP A 75 -8.02 -7.25 2.35
C TRP A 75 -7.40 -6.66 1.09
N MET A 76 -6.10 -6.85 0.86
CA MET A 76 -5.39 -6.29 -0.27
C MET A 76 -5.85 -6.90 -1.61
N PRO A 77 -5.88 -8.24 -1.79
CA PRO A 77 -6.43 -8.83 -3.00
C PRO A 77 -7.93 -8.57 -3.13
N ALA A 78 -8.68 -8.55 -2.03
CA ALA A 78 -10.11 -8.22 -2.05
C ALA A 78 -10.38 -6.79 -2.56
N ALA A 79 -9.50 -5.82 -2.23
CA ALA A 79 -9.60 -4.45 -2.72
C ALA A 79 -9.36 -4.34 -4.24
N LEU A 80 -8.59 -5.26 -4.83
CA LEU A 80 -8.30 -5.30 -6.27
C LEU A 80 -9.36 -6.06 -7.08
N GLN A 81 -10.25 -6.82 -6.43
CA GLN A 81 -11.29 -7.61 -7.10
C GLN A 81 -12.53 -6.80 -7.48
N MET A 82 -12.70 -5.58 -6.94
CA MET A 82 -13.87 -4.75 -7.20
C MET A 82 -13.82 -4.18 -8.64
N PRO A 83 -14.82 -4.46 -9.50
CA PRO A 83 -14.85 -3.93 -10.86
C PRO A 83 -15.15 -2.42 -10.86
N GLU A 84 -14.71 -1.73 -11.92
CA GLU A 84 -14.84 -0.27 -12.01
C GLU A 84 -16.29 0.22 -11.97
N ASP A 85 -17.23 -0.51 -12.58
CA ASP A 85 -18.65 -0.14 -12.58
C ASP A 85 -19.25 -0.18 -11.17
N GLU A 86 -18.85 -1.17 -10.37
CA GLU A 86 -19.25 -1.27 -8.97
C GLU A 86 -18.57 -0.18 -8.14
N LEU A 87 -17.31 0.13 -8.43
CA LEU A 87 -16.58 1.21 -7.76
C LEU A 87 -17.21 2.57 -8.03
N ILE A 88 -17.63 2.85 -9.27
CA ILE A 88 -18.30 4.11 -9.64
C ILE A 88 -19.66 4.20 -8.94
N SER A 89 -20.46 3.13 -8.95
CA SER A 89 -21.76 3.12 -8.28
C SER A 89 -21.67 3.18 -6.75
N HIS A 90 -20.58 2.67 -6.15
CA HIS A 90 -20.39 2.65 -4.70
C HIS A 90 -19.64 3.88 -4.14
N ALA A 91 -18.64 4.39 -4.85
CA ALA A 91 -17.73 5.45 -4.40
C ALA A 91 -17.87 6.77 -5.18
N GLY A 92 -18.58 6.76 -6.30
CA GLY A 92 -18.73 7.90 -7.20
C GLY A 92 -17.66 7.97 -8.29
N LEU A 93 -17.94 8.77 -9.32
CA LEU A 93 -17.06 8.95 -10.48
C LEU A 93 -15.71 9.58 -10.10
N ASP A 94 -15.71 10.61 -9.25
CA ASP A 94 -14.48 11.33 -8.87
C ASP A 94 -13.45 10.40 -8.18
N SER A 95 -13.93 9.52 -7.30
CA SER A 95 -13.10 8.52 -6.62
C SER A 95 -12.50 7.52 -7.61
N ALA A 96 -13.27 7.10 -8.62
CA ALA A 96 -12.79 6.18 -9.65
C ALA A 96 -11.75 6.85 -10.57
N VAL A 97 -11.98 8.10 -10.97
CA VAL A 97 -11.02 8.89 -11.75
C VAL A 97 -9.71 9.10 -10.97
N TYR A 98 -9.79 9.39 -9.68
CA TYR A 98 -8.60 9.50 -8.82
C TYR A 98 -7.77 8.21 -8.81
N LEU A 99 -8.40 7.05 -8.64
CA LEU A 99 -7.69 5.76 -8.71
C LEU A 99 -7.10 5.48 -10.10
N ARG A 100 -7.76 5.92 -11.17
CA ARG A 100 -7.23 5.81 -12.53
C ARG A 100 -5.94 6.61 -12.74
N ILE A 101 -5.73 7.71 -12.03
CA ILE A 101 -4.46 8.46 -12.09
C ILE A 101 -3.30 7.57 -11.62
N TYR A 102 -3.46 6.84 -10.52
CA TYR A 102 -2.44 5.91 -10.02
C TYR A 102 -2.19 4.74 -10.98
N LEU A 103 -3.25 4.12 -11.50
CA LEU A 103 -3.13 3.02 -12.46
C LEU A 103 -2.47 3.47 -13.78
N THR A 104 -2.81 4.67 -14.25
CA THR A 104 -2.22 5.26 -15.45
C THR A 104 -0.74 5.60 -15.20
N GLY A 105 -0.42 6.16 -14.04
CA GLY A 105 0.96 6.36 -13.61
C GLY A 105 1.76 5.05 -13.66
N LEU A 106 1.23 3.96 -13.08
CA LEU A 106 1.87 2.65 -13.14
C LEU A 106 2.07 2.17 -14.59
N LYS A 107 1.05 2.30 -15.45
CA LYS A 107 1.13 1.91 -16.87
C LYS A 107 2.19 2.68 -17.66
N ILE A 108 2.45 3.94 -17.32
CA ILE A 108 3.45 4.78 -17.97
C ILE A 108 4.84 4.50 -17.40
N PHE A 109 4.99 4.49 -16.07
CA PHE A 109 6.30 4.38 -15.43
C PHE A 109 6.89 2.98 -15.50
N VAL A 110 6.10 1.90 -15.42
CA VAL A 110 6.64 0.54 -15.51
C VAL A 110 7.47 0.27 -16.77
N PRO A 111 6.96 0.51 -18.00
CA PRO A 111 7.76 0.29 -19.21
C PRO A 111 8.96 1.26 -19.30
N ILE A 112 8.79 2.50 -18.87
CA ILE A 112 9.90 3.49 -18.84
C ILE A 112 11.00 3.04 -17.89
N THR A 113 10.66 2.57 -16.68
CA THR A 113 11.62 2.05 -15.70
C THR A 113 12.35 0.84 -16.27
N ILE A 114 11.64 -0.11 -16.91
CA ILE A 114 12.29 -1.27 -17.54
C ILE A 114 13.28 -0.81 -18.62
N LEU A 115 12.87 0.09 -19.51
CA LEU A 115 13.74 0.61 -20.58
C LEU A 115 14.94 1.37 -20.00
N ALA A 116 14.73 2.22 -19.00
CA ALA A 116 15.77 2.97 -18.32
C ALA A 116 16.78 2.04 -17.63
N PHE A 117 16.31 0.98 -16.96
CA PHE A 117 17.19 -0.01 -16.36
C PHE A 117 18.01 -0.78 -17.40
N LEU A 118 17.42 -1.15 -18.53
CA LEU A 118 18.12 -1.89 -19.59
C LEU A 118 19.12 -1.05 -20.37
N VAL A 119 18.86 0.25 -20.55
CA VAL A 119 19.71 1.13 -21.37
C VAL A 119 20.64 1.99 -20.52
N LEU A 120 20.09 2.74 -19.57
CA LEU A 120 20.86 3.76 -18.85
C LEU A 120 21.82 3.15 -17.82
N VAL A 121 21.45 2.04 -17.17
CA VAL A 121 22.33 1.40 -16.17
C VAL A 121 23.61 0.86 -16.82
N PRO A 122 23.56 0.07 -17.91
CA PRO A 122 24.78 -0.39 -18.59
C PRO A 122 25.59 0.75 -19.20
N VAL A 123 24.93 1.71 -19.87
CA VAL A 123 25.61 2.85 -20.51
C VAL A 123 26.38 3.67 -19.49
N ASN A 124 25.77 3.94 -18.32
CA ASN A 124 26.44 4.69 -17.26
C ASN A 124 27.52 3.88 -16.54
N TRP A 125 27.40 2.54 -16.49
CA TRP A 125 28.40 1.66 -15.92
C TRP A 125 29.65 1.52 -16.80
N THR A 126 29.50 1.46 -18.12
CA THR A 126 30.61 1.38 -19.08
C THR A 126 31.31 2.71 -19.35
N ASN A 127 30.92 3.79 -18.66
CA ASN A 127 31.43 5.12 -18.91
C ASN A 127 32.52 5.49 -17.89
N ASP A 128 33.76 5.57 -18.35
CA ASP A 128 34.94 5.86 -17.51
C ASP A 128 35.20 7.37 -17.31
N THR A 129 34.31 8.24 -17.83
CA THR A 129 34.50 9.71 -17.79
C THR A 129 34.71 10.25 -16.37
N LEU A 130 34.04 9.67 -15.37
CA LEU A 130 34.19 10.07 -13.97
C LEU A 130 35.55 9.69 -13.37
N GLU A 131 36.15 8.58 -13.82
CA GLU A 131 37.49 8.18 -13.38
C GLU A 131 38.54 9.10 -14.01
N GLY A 132 38.45 9.38 -15.31
CA GLY A 132 39.34 10.32 -16.01
C GLY A 132 39.36 11.73 -15.41
N LEU A 133 38.19 12.24 -14.99
CA LEU A 133 38.09 13.54 -14.31
C LEU A 133 38.74 13.55 -12.92
N LYS A 134 38.67 12.45 -12.17
CA LYS A 134 39.36 12.32 -10.87
C LYS A 134 40.88 12.36 -11.03
N PHE A 135 41.42 11.82 -12.12
CA PHE A 135 42.87 11.87 -12.39
C PHE A 135 43.33 13.26 -12.85
N SER A 136 42.52 13.98 -13.63
CA SER A 136 42.86 15.33 -14.11
C SER A 136 42.85 16.39 -12.99
N GLY A 137 41.92 16.30 -12.02
CA GLY A 137 41.86 17.23 -10.88
C GLY A 137 42.90 16.99 -9.78
N LYS A 138 43.79 16.01 -9.94
CA LYS A 138 44.82 15.63 -8.95
C LYS A 138 46.24 16.01 -9.38
N ASN A 139 46.42 16.56 -10.58
CA ASN A 139 47.67 17.07 -11.13
C ASN A 139 47.76 18.59 -11.03
#